data_AF-A8LSB4-F1
#
_entry.id   AF-A8LSB4-F1
#
_cell.length_a   1.000
_cell.length_b   1.000
_cell.length_c   1.000
_cell.angle_alpha   90.00
_cell.angle_beta   90.00
_cell.angle_gamma   90.00
#
_symmetry.space_group_name_H-M   'P 1'
#
loop_
_entity.id
_entity.type
_entity.pdbx_description
1 polymer ?
#
loop_
_entity_poly.entity_id
_entity_poly.type
_entity_poly.pdbx_seq_one_letter_code
_entity_poly.pdbx_strand_id
1 'polypeptide(L)'
;MRTLLYTLAIGSVVGLAYWAYQENFETQQALKRLSAVQAQIGDTREALAVQRAEWAYLNRPDRLADLVKLNFEDLELLPLTPGHFGLVEQVAYPRPPSLEGALIDTIEVSEQNVGRRP
;
A
#
# COMPACT_ATOMS: atom_id res chain seq x y z
N MET A 1 -10.28 -39.34 50.66
CA MET A 1 -9.08 -38.64 50.12
C MET A 1 -8.75 -39.03 48.68
N ARG A 2 -8.51 -40.32 48.36
CA ARG A 2 -8.15 -40.75 46.99
C ARG A 2 -9.18 -40.40 45.91
N THR A 3 -10.46 -40.56 46.18
CA THR A 3 -11.55 -40.24 45.23
C THR A 3 -11.59 -38.77 44.84
N LEU A 4 -11.42 -37.85 45.80
CA LEU A 4 -11.34 -36.40 45.56
C LEU A 4 -10.16 -36.03 44.66
N LEU A 5 -9.00 -36.64 44.90
CA LEU A 5 -7.81 -36.40 44.06
C LEU A 5 -8.03 -36.89 42.63
N TYR A 6 -8.67 -38.04 42.44
CA TYR A 6 -8.98 -38.55 41.09
C TYR A 6 -10.01 -37.69 40.36
N THR A 7 -11.07 -37.25 41.03
CA THR A 7 -12.06 -36.36 40.41
C THR A 7 -11.46 -35.01 40.02
N LEU A 8 -10.56 -34.46 40.86
CA LEU A 8 -9.88 -33.20 40.58
C LEU A 8 -8.90 -33.35 39.42
N ALA A 9 -8.16 -34.46 39.36
CA ALA A 9 -7.25 -34.75 38.25
C ALA A 9 -8.02 -34.89 36.92
N ILE A 10 -9.13 -35.64 36.90
CA ILE A 10 -9.97 -35.80 35.70
C ILE A 10 -10.54 -34.45 35.28
N GLY A 11 -11.07 -33.65 36.23
CA GLY A 11 -11.57 -32.31 35.95
C GLY A 11 -10.50 -31.37 35.37
N SER A 12 -9.27 -31.45 35.89
CA SER A 12 -8.13 -30.68 35.39
C SER A 12 -7.76 -31.09 33.95
N VAL A 13 -7.71 -32.38 33.64
CA VAL A 13 -7.43 -32.88 32.28
C VAL A 13 -8.51 -32.44 31.30
N VAL A 14 -9.79 -32.56 31.68
CA VAL A 14 -10.90 -32.12 30.84
C VAL A 14 -10.87 -30.61 30.61
N GLY A 15 -10.57 -29.82 31.65
CA GLY A 15 -10.41 -28.36 31.52
C GLY A 15 -9.28 -27.97 30.57
N LEU A 16 -8.14 -28.66 30.64
CA LEU A 16 -7.01 -28.43 29.74
C LEU A 16 -7.33 -28.84 28.29
N ALA A 17 -8.02 -29.96 28.10
CA ALA A 17 -8.45 -30.40 26.78
C ALA A 17 -9.42 -29.39 26.14
N TYR A 18 -10.37 -28.86 26.92
CA TYR A 18 -11.28 -27.83 26.46
C TYR A 18 -10.55 -26.53 26.09
N TRP A 19 -9.63 -26.07 26.94
CA TRP A 19 -8.85 -24.85 26.68
C TRP A 19 -7.99 -24.98 25.42
N ALA A 20 -7.29 -26.10 25.24
CA ALA A 20 -6.49 -26.36 24.05
C ALA A 20 -7.33 -26.43 22.77
N TYR A 21 -8.54 -26.97 22.84
CA TYR A 21 -9.46 -27.01 21.70
C TYR A 21 -9.97 -25.62 21.31
N GLN A 22 -10.29 -24.77 22.30
CA GLN A 22 -10.75 -23.41 22.07
C GLN A 22 -9.67 -22.53 21.42
N GLU A 23 -8.43 -22.60 21.91
CA GLU A 23 -7.29 -21.85 21.34
C GLU A 23 -7.04 -22.20 19.87
N ASN A 24 -7.23 -23.48 19.53
CA ASN A 24 -7.12 -23.96 18.15
C ASN A 24 -8.24 -23.43 17.24
N PHE A 25 -9.40 -23.06 17.79
CA PHE A 25 -10.52 -22.56 17.00
C PHE A 25 -10.33 -21.11 16.55
N GLU A 26 -9.75 -20.25 17.39
CA GLU A 26 -9.49 -18.84 17.07
C GLU A 26 -8.44 -18.69 15.96
N THR A 27 -7.36 -19.46 16.06
CA THR A 27 -6.30 -19.49 15.05
C THR A 27 -6.81 -19.98 13.69
N GLN A 28 -7.60 -21.06 13.68
CA GLN A 28 -8.21 -21.57 12.45
C GLN A 28 -9.19 -20.57 11.82
N GLN A 29 -9.95 -19.82 12.62
CA GLN A 29 -10.83 -18.78 12.09
C GLN A 29 -10.06 -17.63 11.45
N ALA A 30 -8.97 -17.18 12.09
CA ALA A 30 -8.12 -16.12 11.54
C ALA A 30 -7.51 -16.55 10.20
N LEU A 31 -7.02 -17.79 10.10
CA LEU A 31 -6.49 -18.35 8.86
C LEU A 31 -7.55 -18.42 7.74
N LYS A 32 -8.78 -18.83 8.06
CA LYS A 32 -9.90 -18.86 7.09
C LYS A 32 -10.25 -17.46 6.58
N ARG A 33 -10.27 -16.45 7.45
CA ARG A 33 -10.51 -15.06 7.06
C ARG A 33 -9.39 -14.53 6.16
N LEU A 34 -8.14 -14.81 6.52
CA LEU A 34 -6.98 -14.45 5.70
C LEU A 34 -7.06 -15.07 4.30
N SER A 35 -7.37 -16.37 4.21
CA SER A 35 -7.50 -17.03 2.90
C SER A 35 -8.63 -16.44 2.06
N ALA A 36 -9.75 -16.05 2.68
CA ALA A 36 -10.86 -15.42 1.97
C ALA A 36 -10.48 -14.03 1.43
N VAL A 37 -9.82 -13.20 2.26
CA VAL A 37 -9.33 -11.88 1.83
C VAL A 37 -8.28 -12.01 0.73
N GLN A 38 -7.35 -12.98 0.84
CA GLN A 38 -6.34 -13.20 -0.19
C GLN A 38 -6.95 -13.62 -1.53
N ALA A 39 -8.00 -14.44 -1.51
CA ALA A 39 -8.76 -14.78 -2.72
C ALA A 39 -9.40 -13.53 -3.34
N GLN A 40 -10.07 -12.70 -2.55
CA GLN A 40 -10.67 -11.45 -3.01
C GLN A 40 -9.64 -10.46 -3.60
N ILE A 41 -8.45 -10.39 -3.00
CA ILE A 41 -7.33 -9.61 -3.54
C ILE A 41 -6.89 -10.15 -4.90
N GLY A 42 -6.84 -11.48 -5.06
CA GLY A 42 -6.54 -12.15 -6.33
C GLY A 42 -7.52 -11.73 -7.42
N ASP A 43 -8.82 -11.89 -7.17
CA ASP A 43 -9.89 -11.56 -8.12
C ASP A 43 -9.85 -10.07 -8.52
N THR A 44 -9.62 -9.19 -7.54
CA THR A 44 -9.53 -7.74 -7.79
C THR A 44 -8.30 -7.39 -8.64
N ARG A 45 -7.17 -8.06 -8.41
CA ARG A 45 -5.94 -7.84 -9.19
C ARG A 45 -6.08 -8.33 -10.63
N GLU A 46 -6.80 -9.43 -10.85
CA GLU A 46 -7.11 -9.90 -12.20
C GLU A 46 -7.95 -8.88 -12.97
N ALA A 47 -9.01 -8.35 -12.35
CA ALA A 47 -9.83 -7.31 -12.95
C ALA A 47 -9.02 -6.04 -13.29
N LEU A 48 -8.09 -5.64 -12.40
CA LEU A 48 -7.19 -4.51 -12.66
C LEU A 48 -6.20 -4.80 -13.80
N ALA A 49 -5.72 -6.04 -13.94
CA ALA A 49 -4.83 -6.41 -15.04
C ALA A 49 -5.51 -6.26 -16.39
N VAL A 50 -6.77 -6.72 -16.49
CA VAL A 50 -7.59 -6.56 -17.71
C VAL A 50 -7.81 -5.08 -18.03
N GLN A 51 -8.26 -4.28 -17.07
CA GLN A 51 -8.48 -2.84 -17.29
C GLN A 51 -7.21 -2.09 -17.70
N ARG A 52 -6.05 -2.45 -17.13
CA ARG A 52 -4.76 -1.88 -17.54
C ARG A 52 -4.39 -2.27 -18.96
N ALA A 53 -4.68 -3.50 -19.38
CA ALA A 53 -4.45 -3.96 -20.74
C ALA A 53 -5.37 -3.23 -21.73
N GLU A 54 -6.65 -3.05 -21.40
CA GLU A 54 -7.59 -2.26 -22.19
C GLU A 54 -7.15 -0.80 -22.29
N TRP A 55 -6.75 -0.19 -21.18
CA TRP A 55 -6.22 1.17 -21.18
C TRP A 55 -4.98 1.29 -22.05
N ALA A 56 -4.04 0.35 -21.93
CA ALA A 56 -2.83 0.33 -22.75
C ALA A 56 -3.16 0.20 -24.24
N TYR A 57 -4.14 -0.64 -24.59
CA TYR A 57 -4.61 -0.79 -25.96
C TYR A 57 -5.29 0.47 -26.50
N LEU A 58 -6.17 1.08 -25.72
CA LEU A 58 -6.87 2.31 -26.10
C LEU A 58 -5.92 3.50 -26.25
N ASN A 59 -4.88 3.57 -25.42
CA ASN A 59 -3.90 4.66 -25.41
C ASN A 59 -2.65 4.38 -26.29
N ARG A 60 -2.70 3.41 -27.20
CA ARG A 60 -1.58 3.20 -28.14
C ARG A 60 -1.42 4.46 -29.01
N PRO A 61 -0.23 5.10 -29.03
CA PRO A 61 -0.04 6.39 -29.70
C PRO A 61 -0.32 6.31 -31.20
N ASP A 62 0.07 5.21 -31.85
CA ASP A 62 -0.20 5.00 -33.28
C ASP A 62 -1.71 4.97 -33.57
N ARG A 63 -2.48 4.25 -32.76
CA ARG A 63 -3.94 4.15 -32.87
C ARG A 63 -4.60 5.52 -32.65
N LEU A 64 -4.16 6.26 -31.64
CA LEU A 64 -4.67 7.60 -31.36
C LEU A 64 -4.36 8.55 -32.53
N ALA A 65 -3.15 8.50 -33.09
CA ALA A 65 -2.78 9.32 -34.23
C ALA A 65 -3.64 9.00 -35.46
N ASP A 66 -3.95 7.73 -35.71
CA ASP A 66 -4.82 7.32 -36.80
C ASP A 66 -6.27 7.74 -36.57
N LEU A 67 -6.79 7.65 -35.35
CA LEU A 67 -8.12 8.14 -34.99
C LEU A 67 -8.24 9.66 -35.14
N VAL A 68 -7.19 10.41 -34.77
CA VAL A 68 -7.12 11.86 -34.97
C VAL A 68 -7.16 12.22 -36.45
N LYS A 69 -6.38 11.52 -37.29
CA LYS A 69 -6.40 11.74 -38.75
C LYS A 69 -7.78 11.47 -39.35
N LEU A 70 -8.47 10.44 -38.88
CA LEU A 70 -9.81 10.08 -39.36
C LEU A 70 -10.88 11.12 -38.96
N ASN A 71 -10.72 11.81 -37.82
CA ASN A 71 -11.68 12.80 -37.31
C ASN A 71 -11.08 14.22 -37.32
N PHE A 72 -10.23 14.51 -38.30
CA PHE A 72 -9.49 15.78 -38.32
C PHE A 72 -10.40 17.01 -38.50
N GLU A 73 -11.54 16.85 -39.19
CA GLU A 73 -12.52 17.93 -39.40
C GLU A 73 -13.06 18.48 -38.07
N ASP A 74 -13.28 17.62 -37.07
CA ASP A 74 -13.78 18.03 -35.75
C ASP A 74 -12.66 18.34 -34.76
N LEU A 75 -11.56 17.56 -34.81
CA LEU A 75 -10.51 17.63 -33.79
C LEU A 75 -9.45 18.68 -34.10
N GLU A 76 -9.12 18.92 -35.37
CA GLU A 76 -8.08 19.84 -35.84
C GLU A 76 -6.70 19.65 -35.13
N LEU A 77 -6.44 18.43 -34.63
CA LEU A 77 -5.23 18.14 -33.86
C LEU A 77 -4.07 17.78 -34.79
N LEU A 78 -2.93 18.44 -34.58
CA LEU A 78 -1.68 18.16 -35.27
C LEU A 78 -0.73 17.34 -34.38
N PRO A 79 0.15 16.50 -34.97
CA PRO A 79 1.17 15.80 -34.21
C PRO A 79 2.03 16.77 -33.39
N LEU A 80 2.26 16.42 -32.13
CA LEU A 80 3.11 17.23 -31.25
C LEU A 80 4.56 17.14 -31.74
N THR A 81 5.16 18.28 -32.07
CA THR A 81 6.58 18.34 -32.44
C THR A 81 7.41 18.78 -31.24
N PRO A 82 8.72 18.47 -31.19
CA PRO A 82 9.60 18.92 -30.12
C PRO A 82 9.57 20.44 -29.89
N GLY A 83 9.33 21.23 -30.94
CA GLY A 83 9.21 22.68 -30.86
C GLY A 83 7.93 23.20 -30.18
N HIS A 84 6.93 22.34 -29.93
CA HIS A 84 5.73 22.70 -29.18
C HIS A 84 5.94 22.63 -27.66
N PHE A 85 7.04 22.01 -27.19
CA PHE A 85 7.39 22.03 -25.78
C PHE A 85 8.12 23.35 -25.44
N GLY A 86 7.74 23.97 -24.33
CA GLY A 86 8.44 25.14 -23.80
C GLY A 86 9.85 24.80 -23.33
N LEU A 87 10.72 25.82 -23.30
CA LEU A 87 12.06 25.67 -22.74
C LEU A 87 11.98 25.50 -21.21
N VAL A 88 12.93 24.76 -20.64
CA VAL A 88 13.01 24.54 -19.18
C VAL A 88 13.07 25.87 -18.41
N GLU A 89 13.68 26.90 -18.99
CA GLU A 89 13.78 28.25 -18.43
C GLU A 89 12.43 29.00 -18.36
N GLN A 90 11.42 28.55 -19.11
CA GLN A 90 10.08 29.12 -19.13
C GLN A 90 9.16 28.48 -18.07
N VAL A 91 9.64 27.46 -17.36
CA VAL A 91 8.89 26.80 -16.27
C VAL A 91 9.14 27.56 -14.98
N ALA A 92 8.08 28.15 -14.41
CA ALA A 92 8.18 28.80 -13.10
C ALA A 92 8.41 27.74 -12.02
N TYR A 93 9.61 27.73 -11.44
CA TYR A 93 9.91 26.88 -10.28
C TYR A 93 9.31 27.48 -9.00
N PRO A 94 8.73 26.66 -8.12
CA PRO A 94 8.30 27.13 -6.81
C PRO A 94 9.51 27.69 -6.07
N ARG A 95 9.33 28.87 -5.44
CA ARG A 95 10.39 29.47 -4.62
C ARG A 95 10.72 28.49 -3.49
N PRO A 96 12.01 28.21 -3.20
CA PRO A 96 12.36 27.41 -2.04
C PRO A 96 11.73 28.05 -0.80
N PRO A 97 11.21 27.24 0.14
CA PRO A 97 10.63 27.77 1.37
C PRO A 97 11.64 28.70 2.04
N SER A 98 11.18 29.86 2.52
CA SER A 98 12.04 30.80 3.23
C SER A 98 12.65 30.09 4.44
N LEU A 99 13.93 30.31 4.69
CA LEU A 99 14.64 29.78 5.87
C LEU A 99 13.97 30.22 7.18
N GLU A 100 13.14 31.27 7.15
CA GLU A 100 12.29 31.70 8.26
C GLU A 100 11.36 30.58 8.78
N GLY A 101 10.88 29.67 7.92
CA GLY A 101 10.10 28.50 8.31
C GLY A 101 10.94 27.29 8.73
N ALA A 102 12.18 27.20 8.22
CA ALA A 102 13.11 26.09 8.50
C ALA A 102 13.86 26.28 9.84
N LEU A 103 14.02 27.53 10.30
CA LEU A 103 14.63 27.83 11.60
C LEU A 103 13.70 27.52 12.79
N ILE A 104 12.39 27.34 12.55
CA ILE A 104 11.41 27.01 13.59
C ILE A 104 11.54 25.55 14.05
N ASP A 105 12.11 24.68 13.21
CA ASP A 105 12.40 23.27 13.52
C ASP A 105 13.91 23.02 13.63
N THR A 106 14.62 23.97 14.27
CA THR A 106 16.02 23.74 14.63
C THR A 106 16.03 22.86 15.88
N ILE A 107 16.23 21.55 15.69
CA ILE A 107 16.51 20.61 16.78
C ILE A 107 17.87 21.01 17.36
N GLU A 108 17.86 21.64 18.54
CA GLU A 108 19.05 21.95 19.31
C GLU A 108 19.69 20.65 19.80
N VAL A 109 20.76 20.20 19.13
CA VAL A 109 21.57 19.07 19.59
C VAL A 109 22.40 19.56 20.78
N SER A 110 21.86 19.44 21.98
CA SER A 110 22.63 19.61 23.20
C SER A 110 23.61 18.43 23.33
N GLU A 111 24.92 18.71 23.29
CA GLU A 111 25.96 17.75 23.67
C GLU A 111 25.81 17.42 25.17
N GLN A 112 24.89 16.50 25.47
CA GLN A 112 24.64 16.04 26.82
C GLN A 112 25.69 14.99 27.21
N ASN A 113 26.76 15.48 27.83
CA ASN A 113 27.50 14.81 28.89
C ASN A 113 28.03 13.40 28.57
N VAL A 114 29.24 13.33 28.00
CA VAL A 114 30.12 12.16 28.18
C VAL A 114 30.61 12.19 29.63
N GLY A 115 29.85 11.50 30.48
CA GLY A 115 30.16 11.29 31.88
C GLY A 115 31.53 10.65 32.08
N ARG A 116 32.40 11.41 32.75
CA ARG A 116 33.29 11.01 33.87
C ARG A 116 33.46 9.50 34.08
N ARG A 117 34.72 9.02 34.07
CA ARG A 117 35.46 8.36 35.18
C ARG A 117 36.73 7.66 34.68
N PRO A 118 37.69 7.26 35.54
CA PRO A 118 37.66 7.08 37.01
C PRO A 118 37.97 8.33 37.85
#